data_AF-A0A6S7H7Z0-F1
#
_entry.id   AF-A0A6S7H7Z0-F1
#
_cell.length_a   1.000
_cell.length_b   1.000
_cell.length_c   1.000
_cell.angle_alpha   90.00
_cell.angle_beta   90.00
_cell.angle_gamma   90.00
#
_symmetry.space_group_name_H-M   'P 1'
#
loop_
_entity.id
_entity.type
_entity.pdbx_description
1 polymer ?
#
loop_
_entity_poly.entity_id
_entity_poly.type
_entity_poly.pdbx_seq_one_letter_code
_entity_poly.pdbx_strand_id
1 'polypeptide(L)'
;MEDMDFQMYLVATGITDKKRQRALLLCQAGARVREIFRQLSDTGDDLETAVAKLNEYFEHQKHRLYEVYKFRQAAQENNESIDQYQTRLRSLAERCQFENMDFEIMLQIVLKGQKDHQADFESKRYGTLK
;
A
#
# COMPACT_ATOMS: atom_id res chain seq x y z
N MET A 1 18.69 -3.05 -10.48
CA MET A 1 20.05 -2.49 -10.49
C MET A 1 20.62 -2.38 -9.06
N GLU A 2 19.85 -2.62 -8.00
CA GLU A 2 20.28 -2.42 -6.59
C GLU A 2 20.83 -3.68 -5.89
N ASP A 3 20.67 -4.90 -6.42
CA ASP A 3 21.17 -6.13 -5.78
C ASP A 3 22.69 -6.38 -5.98
N MET A 4 23.35 -5.59 -6.84
CA MET A 4 24.74 -5.84 -7.23
C MET A 4 25.74 -5.52 -6.11
N ASP A 5 25.47 -4.48 -5.31
CA ASP A 5 26.40 -4.00 -4.28
C ASP A 5 26.51 -4.98 -3.10
N PHE A 6 25.40 -5.57 -2.69
CA PHE A 6 25.41 -6.55 -1.60
C PHE A 6 26.12 -7.84 -2.01
N GLN A 7 25.86 -8.34 -3.22
CA GLN A 7 26.54 -9.52 -3.76
C GLN A 7 28.06 -9.27 -3.88
N MET A 8 28.45 -8.10 -4.38
CA MET A 8 29.86 -7.70 -4.45
C MET A 8 30.50 -7.65 -3.06
N TYR A 9 29.80 -7.13 -2.05
CA TYR A 9 30.28 -7.12 -0.66
C TYR A 9 30.51 -8.53 -0.10
N LEU A 10 29.60 -9.47 -0.35
CA LEU A 10 29.76 -10.87 0.06
C LEU A 10 31.01 -11.51 -0.56
N VAL A 11 31.22 -11.27 -1.86
CA VAL A 11 32.40 -11.73 -2.58
C VAL A 11 33.68 -11.11 -2.00
N ALA A 12 33.69 -9.79 -1.80
CA ALA A 12 34.85 -9.06 -1.29
C ALA A 12 35.22 -9.48 0.14
N THR A 13 34.24 -9.87 0.96
CA THR A 13 34.44 -10.31 2.36
C THR A 13 34.60 -11.83 2.51
N GLY A 14 34.49 -12.60 1.42
CA GLY A 14 34.64 -14.05 1.43
C GLY A 14 33.54 -14.80 2.19
N ILE A 15 32.35 -14.20 2.36
CA ILE A 15 31.24 -14.82 3.09
C ILE A 15 30.50 -15.77 2.15
N THR A 16 30.72 -17.08 2.33
CA THR A 16 30.11 -18.14 1.51
C THR A 16 29.00 -18.92 2.22
N ASP A 17 28.96 -18.87 3.56
CA ASP A 17 27.91 -19.54 4.34
C ASP A 17 26.56 -18.85 4.18
N LYS A 18 25.55 -19.61 3.72
CA LYS A 18 24.21 -19.09 3.41
C LYS A 18 23.53 -18.43 4.62
N LYS A 19 23.68 -19.01 5.81
CA LYS A 19 23.07 -18.48 7.03
C LYS A 19 23.71 -17.15 7.43
N ARG A 20 25.03 -17.02 7.30
CA ARG A 20 25.76 -15.76 7.51
C ARG A 20 25.38 -14.70 6.49
N GLN A 21 25.23 -15.06 5.21
CA GLN A 21 24.77 -14.12 4.18
C GLN A 21 23.37 -13.56 4.52
N ARG A 22 22.42 -14.43 4.87
CA ARG A 22 21.07 -14.03 5.30
C ARG A 22 21.11 -13.14 6.54
N ALA A 23 21.87 -13.52 7.57
CA ALA A 23 21.99 -12.73 8.79
C ALA A 23 22.58 -11.34 8.51
N LEU A 24 23.61 -11.27 7.67
CA LEU A 24 24.26 -10.02 7.28
C LEU A 24 23.31 -9.10 6.50
N LEU A 25 22.52 -9.65 5.56
CA LEU A 25 21.49 -8.88 4.84
C LEU A 25 20.55 -8.21 5.85
N LEU A 26 20.01 -8.98 6.80
CA LEU A 26 19.06 -8.47 7.79
C LEU A 26 19.70 -7.45 8.75
N CYS A 27 20.98 -7.61 9.09
CA CYS A 27 21.73 -6.62 9.84
C CYS A 27 21.84 -5.28 9.08
N GLN A 28 22.21 -5.34 7.80
CA GLN A 28 22.44 -4.16 6.96
C GLN A 28 21.13 -3.47 6.53
N ALA A 29 20.05 -4.22 6.32
CA ALA A 29 18.74 -3.69 5.94
C ALA A 29 18.10 -2.78 7.01
N GLY A 30 18.64 -2.78 8.23
CA GLY A 30 18.21 -1.90 9.31
C GLY A 30 17.02 -2.41 10.12
N ALA A 31 16.74 -1.72 11.22
CA ALA A 31 15.77 -2.19 12.22
C ALA A 31 14.34 -2.31 11.68
N ARG A 32 13.91 -1.39 10.82
CA ARG A 32 12.56 -1.38 10.25
C ARG A 32 12.31 -2.56 9.31
N VAL A 33 13.28 -2.87 8.43
CA VAL A 33 13.16 -4.01 7.52
C VAL A 33 13.19 -5.32 8.30
N ARG A 34 14.01 -5.43 9.36
CA ARG A 34 13.99 -6.60 10.24
C ARG A 34 12.64 -6.82 10.92
N GLU A 35 11.98 -5.74 11.36
CA GLU A 35 10.66 -5.85 11.99
C GLU A 35 9.61 -6.35 11.00
N ILE A 36 9.60 -5.81 9.77
CA ILE A 36 8.76 -6.31 8.68
C ILE A 36 9.07 -7.79 8.42
N PHE A 37 10.34 -8.14 8.28
CA PHE A 37 10.77 -9.49 7.95
C PHE A 37 10.33 -10.54 8.99
N ARG A 38 10.28 -10.18 10.29
CA ARG A 38 9.76 -11.06 11.36
C ARG A 38 8.29 -11.43 11.20
N GLN A 39 7.52 -10.61 10.48
CA GLN A 39 6.10 -10.83 10.26
C GLN A 39 5.83 -11.67 9.00
N LEU A 40 6.85 -11.92 8.17
CA LEU A 40 6.74 -12.74 6.97
C LEU A 40 6.84 -14.23 7.32
N SER A 41 6.03 -15.06 6.66
CA SER A 41 6.15 -16.52 6.72
C SER A 41 7.09 -17.03 5.62
N ASP A 42 7.56 -18.27 5.78
CA ASP A 42 8.29 -19.01 4.74
C ASP A 42 9.57 -18.29 4.25
N THR A 43 10.31 -17.67 5.18
CA THR A 43 11.47 -16.81 4.88
C THR A 43 12.77 -17.54 4.56
N GLY A 44 12.79 -18.88 4.65
CA GLY A 44 13.97 -19.71 4.44
C GLY A 44 15.15 -19.41 5.39
N ASP A 45 16.23 -20.16 5.18
CA ASP A 45 17.51 -20.04 5.91
C ASP A 45 18.65 -19.47 5.03
N ASP A 46 18.37 -19.24 3.75
CA ASP A 46 19.30 -18.75 2.74
C ASP A 46 19.00 -17.30 2.34
N LEU A 47 19.99 -16.69 1.67
CA LEU A 47 19.91 -15.32 1.20
C LEU A 47 18.83 -15.15 0.13
N GLU A 48 18.75 -16.09 -0.83
CA GLU A 48 17.87 -15.96 -2.00
C GLU A 48 16.40 -15.89 -1.59
N THR A 49 15.99 -16.78 -0.68
CA THR A 49 14.62 -16.83 -0.16
C THR A 49 14.28 -15.58 0.66
N ALA A 50 15.23 -15.09 1.47
CA ALA A 50 15.05 -13.87 2.25
C ALA A 50 14.86 -12.63 1.35
N VAL A 51 15.68 -12.48 0.30
CA VAL A 51 15.57 -11.40 -0.69
C VAL A 51 14.24 -11.50 -1.44
N ALA A 52 13.87 -12.70 -1.89
CA ALA A 52 12.61 -12.92 -2.60
C ALA A 52 11.40 -12.49 -1.76
N LYS A 53 11.37 -12.82 -0.46
CA LYS A 53 10.28 -12.45 0.45
C LYS A 53 10.21 -10.96 0.74
N LEU A 54 11.36 -10.30 0.91
CA LEU A 54 11.40 -8.85 1.04
C LEU A 54 10.89 -8.17 -0.23
N ASN A 55 11.33 -8.64 -1.40
CA ASN A 55 10.90 -8.10 -2.68
C ASN A 55 9.40 -8.28 -2.90
N GLU A 56 8.86 -9.47 -2.62
CA GLU A 56 7.42 -9.74 -2.68
C GLU A 56 6.62 -8.75 -1.81
N TYR A 57 7.04 -8.56 -0.55
CA TYR A 57 6.40 -7.62 0.36
C TYR A 57 6.45 -6.18 -0.16
N PHE A 58 7.63 -5.70 -0.53
CA PHE A 58 7.78 -4.31 -0.96
C PHE A 58 7.12 -4.02 -2.31
N GLU A 59 7.11 -4.99 -3.22
CA GLU A 59 6.41 -4.85 -4.50
C GLU A 59 4.90 -4.76 -4.29
N HIS A 60 4.34 -5.58 -3.38
CA HIS A 60 2.94 -5.48 -2.98
C HIS A 60 2.62 -4.11 -2.37
N GLN A 61 3.52 -3.56 -1.54
CA GLN A 61 3.34 -2.20 -0.99
C GLN A 61 3.39 -1.11 -2.07
N LYS A 62 4.29 -1.22 -3.07
CA LYS A 62 4.31 -0.29 -4.21
C LYS A 62 3.00 -0.33 -4.99
N HIS A 63 2.49 -1.53 -5.26
CA HIS A 63 1.21 -1.70 -5.95
C HIS A 63 0.07 -1.06 -5.15
N ARG A 64 0.02 -1.30 -3.84
CA ARG A 64 -0.96 -0.67 -2.94
C ARG A 64 -0.88 0.85 -2.99
N LEU A 65 0.32 1.42 -2.88
CA LEU A 65 0.52 2.87 -2.92
C LEU A 65 0.03 3.48 -4.23
N TYR A 66 0.29 2.82 -5.36
CA TYR A 66 -0.17 3.27 -6.68
C TYR A 66 -1.70 3.28 -6.78
N GLU A 67 -2.37 2.22 -6.31
CA GLU A 67 -3.84 2.16 -6.31
C GLU A 67 -4.46 3.22 -5.39
N VAL A 68 -3.88 3.43 -4.20
CA VAL A 68 -4.29 4.52 -3.29
C VAL A 68 -4.11 5.89 -3.96
N TYR A 69 -2.98 6.12 -4.63
CA TYR A 69 -2.74 7.35 -5.38
C TYR A 69 -3.82 7.56 -6.45
N LYS A 70 -4.12 6.53 -7.25
CA LYS A 70 -5.18 6.59 -8.27
C LYS A 70 -6.54 6.92 -7.67
N PHE A 71 -6.89 6.29 -6.54
CA PHE A 71 -8.11 6.58 -5.79
C PHE A 71 -8.16 8.05 -5.33
N ARG A 72 -7.08 8.58 -4.76
CA ARG A 72 -7.02 9.98 -4.26
C ARG A 72 -7.07 11.03 -5.35
N GLN A 73 -6.63 10.69 -6.55
CA GLN A 73 -6.74 11.56 -7.73
C GLN A 73 -8.15 11.59 -8.32
N ALA A 74 -9.02 10.63 -7.99
CA ALA A 74 -10.39 10.63 -8.49
C ALA A 74 -11.21 11.76 -7.87
N ALA A 75 -11.65 12.70 -8.71
CA ALA A 75 -12.62 13.74 -8.37
C ALA A 75 -13.94 13.50 -9.12
N GLN A 76 -15.04 14.05 -8.59
CA GLN A 76 -16.34 13.96 -9.25
C GLN A 76 -16.32 14.74 -10.56
N GLU A 77 -16.72 14.09 -11.65
CA GLU A 77 -16.77 14.71 -12.98
C GLU A 77 -18.02 15.60 -13.13
N ASN A 78 -17.97 16.61 -14.01
CA ASN A 78 -19.04 17.61 -14.17
C ASN A 78 -20.41 17.03 -14.53
N ASN A 79 -20.44 15.85 -15.14
CA ASN A 79 -21.68 15.17 -15.56
C ASN A 79 -21.92 13.87 -14.79
N GLU A 80 -21.21 13.66 -13.67
CA GLU A 80 -21.30 12.46 -12.87
C GLU A 80 -22.16 12.74 -11.62
N SER A 81 -23.21 11.94 -11.41
CA SER A 81 -24.00 12.02 -10.17
C SER A 81 -23.18 11.53 -8.97
N ILE A 82 -23.58 11.90 -7.75
CA ILE A 82 -22.93 11.38 -6.54
C ILE A 82 -22.96 9.84 -6.53
N ASP A 83 -24.07 9.22 -6.87
CA ASP A 83 -24.21 7.77 -6.83
C ASP A 83 -23.25 7.09 -7.83
N GLN A 84 -23.07 7.67 -9.02
CA GLN A 84 -22.10 7.22 -10.01
C GLN A 84 -20.66 7.39 -9.51
N TYR A 85 -20.37 8.54 -8.92
CA TYR A 85 -19.05 8.82 -8.34
C TYR A 85 -18.72 7.88 -7.19
N GLN A 86 -19.66 7.65 -6.27
CA GLN A 86 -19.51 6.70 -5.17
C GLN A 86 -19.26 5.27 -5.70
N THR A 87 -20.00 4.86 -6.74
CA THR A 87 -19.81 3.55 -7.38
C THR A 87 -18.40 3.42 -7.95
N ARG A 88 -17.91 4.44 -8.67
CA ARG A 88 -16.55 4.45 -9.22
C ARG A 88 -15.47 4.44 -8.13
N LEU A 89 -15.68 5.19 -7.05
CA LEU A 89 -14.79 5.18 -5.89
C LEU A 89 -14.74 3.80 -5.22
N ARG A 90 -15.88 3.10 -5.10
CA ARG A 90 -15.91 1.71 -4.59
C ARG A 90 -15.03 0.80 -5.43
N SER A 91 -15.17 0.82 -6.76
CA SER A 91 -14.36 0.00 -7.66
C SER A 91 -12.85 0.33 -7.58
N LEU A 92 -12.48 1.59 -7.40
CA LEU A 92 -11.07 1.98 -7.21
C LEU A 92 -10.53 1.53 -5.84
N ALA A 93 -11.35 1.59 -4.80
CA ALA A 93 -10.94 1.27 -3.44
C ALA A 93 -10.70 -0.23 -3.19
N GLU A 94 -11.27 -1.12 -4.00
CA GLU A 94 -11.10 -2.59 -3.90
C GLU A 94 -9.63 -3.03 -3.85
N ARG A 95 -8.74 -2.33 -4.56
CA ARG A 95 -7.32 -2.68 -4.66
C ARG A 95 -6.43 -1.89 -3.69
N CYS A 96 -7.00 -0.90 -2.99
CA CYS A 96 -6.27 -0.01 -2.11
C CYS A 96 -5.94 -0.64 -0.75
N GLN A 97 -6.58 -1.75 -0.37
CA GLN A 97 -6.41 -2.42 0.92
C GLN A 97 -6.56 -1.41 2.08
N PHE A 98 -7.65 -0.64 2.08
CA PHE A 98 -7.98 0.26 3.17
C PHE A 98 -8.51 -0.54 4.37
N GLU A 99 -8.12 -0.14 5.59
CA GLU A 99 -8.67 -0.72 6.81
C GLU A 99 -10.17 -0.42 6.93
N ASN A 100 -10.59 0.78 6.53
CA ASN A 100 -11.98 1.20 6.48
C ASN A 100 -12.30 1.83 5.12
N MET A 101 -12.75 1.00 4.18
CA MET A 101 -13.08 1.42 2.82
C MET A 101 -14.20 2.46 2.77
N ASP A 102 -15.26 2.29 3.57
CA ASP A 102 -16.40 3.21 3.56
C ASP A 102 -16.01 4.60 4.07
N PHE A 103 -15.21 4.68 5.14
CA PHE A 103 -14.68 5.96 5.62
C PHE A 103 -13.88 6.67 4.53
N GLU A 104 -13.03 5.95 3.81
CA GLU A 104 -12.17 6.52 2.79
C GLU A 104 -12.93 7.03 1.57
N ILE A 105 -13.98 6.32 1.16
CA ILE A 105 -14.90 6.75 0.11
C ILE A 105 -15.63 8.02 0.53
N MET A 106 -16.18 8.05 1.75
CA MET A 106 -16.92 9.20 2.25
C MET A 106 -16.01 10.43 2.37
N LEU A 107 -14.79 10.25 2.88
CA LEU A 107 -13.79 11.32 2.93
C LEU A 107 -13.45 11.84 1.53
N GLN A 108 -13.27 10.95 0.56
CA GLN A 108 -12.98 11.33 -0.81
C GLN A 108 -14.13 12.12 -1.45
N ILE A 109 -15.39 11.71 -1.22
CA ILE A 109 -16.58 12.45 -1.67
C ILE A 109 -16.60 13.87 -1.07
N VAL A 110 -16.29 14.01 0.23
CA VAL A 110 -16.24 15.33 0.89
C VAL A 110 -15.13 16.21 0.31
N LEU A 111 -13.96 15.64 0.04
CA LEU A 111 -12.78 16.39 -0.42
C LEU A 111 -12.82 16.75 -1.91
N LYS A 112 -13.39 15.89 -2.75
CA LYS A 112 -13.29 15.95 -4.21
C LYS A 112 -14.64 15.85 -4.94
N GLY A 113 -15.75 15.84 -4.20
CA GLY A 113 -17.09 16.02 -4.73
C GLY A 113 -17.36 17.46 -5.16
N GLN A 114 -18.31 17.64 -6.05
CA GLN A 114 -18.72 18.96 -6.53
C GLN A 114 -19.62 19.66 -5.50
N LYS A 115 -19.46 20.98 -5.38
CA LYS A 115 -20.13 21.80 -4.35
C LYS A 115 -21.66 21.79 -4.44
N ASP A 116 -22.23 21.56 -5.63
CA ASP A 116 -23.68 21.62 -5.85
C ASP A 116 -24.47 20.55 -5.06
N HIS A 117 -23.83 19.48 -4.60
CA HIS A 117 -24.51 18.41 -3.87
C HIS A 117 -24.01 18.17 -2.44
N GLN A 118 -23.10 19.03 -1.93
CA GLN A 118 -22.71 18.99 -0.51
C GLN A 118 -23.92 19.22 0.42
N ALA A 119 -24.94 19.95 -0.07
CA ALA A 119 -26.22 20.15 0.61
C ALA A 119 -27.06 18.87 0.77
N ASP A 120 -26.97 17.90 -0.16
CA ASP A 120 -27.76 16.67 -0.10
C ASP A 120 -27.24 15.68 0.95
N PHE A 121 -25.93 15.70 1.20
CA PHE A 121 -25.29 14.88 2.24
C PHE A 121 -25.62 15.37 3.65
N GLU A 122 -25.74 16.69 3.84
CA GLU A 122 -26.20 17.28 5.10
C GLU A 122 -27.71 17.05 5.31
N SER A 123 -28.52 17.18 4.25
CA SER A 123 -29.98 16.97 4.30
C SER A 123 -30.37 15.53 4.67
N LYS A 124 -29.69 14.51 4.13
CA LYS A 124 -29.95 13.09 4.45
C LYS A 124 -29.51 12.69 5.87
N ARG A 125 -28.57 13.40 6.49
CA ARG A 125 -28.05 13.08 7.84
C ARG A 125 -28.87 13.69 8.98
N TYR A 126 -29.54 14.82 8.74
CA TYR A 126 -30.39 15.51 9.73
C TYR A 126 -31.90 15.37 9.47
N GLY A 127 -32.32 14.66 8.42
CA GLY A 127 -33.72 14.50 8.02
C GLY A 127 -34.57 13.47 8.78
N THR A 128 -34.00 12.66 9.69
CA THR A 128 -34.75 11.63 10.47
C THR A 128 -35.02 12.05 11.92
N LEU A 129 -35.30 13.34 12.15
CA LEU A 129 -35.82 13.85 13.41
C LEU A 129 -37.05 14.74 13.14
N LYS A 130 -38.13 14.13 12.64
CA LYS A 130 -39.50 14.56 12.86
C LYS A 130 -40.39 13.35 13.03
#